data_AF-A0A7C1SP57-F1
#
_entry.id   AF-A0A7C1SP57-F1
#
_cell.length_a   1.000
_cell.length_b   1.000
_cell.length_c   1.000
_cell.angle_alpha   90.00
_cell.angle_beta   90.00
_cell.angle_gamma   90.00
#
_symmetry.space_group_name_H-M   'P 1'
#
loop_
_entity.id
_entity.type
_entity.pdbx_description
1 polymer ?
#
loop_
_entity_poly.entity_id
_entity_poly.type
_entity_poly.pdbx_seq_one_letter_code
_entity_poly.pdbx_strand_id
1 'polypeptide(L)' 'MTMPDMPGDKLAKELLQIRPDIPIILSTGFSENISREKAATLGIKVFMMKPVTLEDLSRATRQALAAE' A
#
# COMPACT_ATOMS: atom_id res chain seq x y z
N MET A 1 12.43 -5.90 -5.96
CA MET A 1 11.53 -6.80 -6.72
C MET A 1 10.76 -7.66 -5.72
N THR A 2 9.50 -7.42 -5.36
CA THR A 2 8.20 -7.41 -6.08
C THR A 2 7.69 -8.80 -6.43
N MET A 3 6.41 -9.03 -6.15
CA MET A 3 5.71 -10.30 -6.35
C MET A 3 6.00 -10.88 -7.75
N PRO A 4 6.11 -12.22 -7.88
CA PRO A 4 6.68 -12.89 -9.05
C PRO A 4 6.06 -12.47 -10.40
N ASP A 5 4.77 -12.14 -10.42
CA ASP A 5 4.05 -11.84 -11.65
C ASP A 5 3.73 -10.35 -11.84
N MET A 6 3.53 -9.61 -10.75
CA MET A 6 3.06 -8.23 -10.81
C MET A 6 3.62 -7.37 -9.67
N PRO A 7 4.18 -6.19 -9.96
CA PRO A 7 4.51 -5.21 -8.93
C PRO A 7 3.28 -4.77 -8.11
N GLY A 8 3.46 -4.63 -6.80
CA GLY A 8 2.35 -4.30 -5.89
C GLY A 8 1.69 -2.93 -6.16
N ASP A 9 2.43 -1.97 -6.71
CA ASP A 9 1.91 -0.67 -7.14
C ASP A 9 1.02 -0.79 -8.39
N LYS A 10 1.37 -1.66 -9.34
CA LYS A 10 0.49 -1.99 -10.46
C LYS A 10 -0.78 -2.70 -9.99
N LEU A 11 -0.64 -3.69 -9.11
CA LEU A 11 -1.78 -4.39 -8.52
C LEU A 11 -2.73 -3.44 -7.80
N ALA A 12 -2.19 -2.51 -6.99
CA ALA A 12 -3.00 -1.52 -6.30
C ALA A 12 -3.82 -0.66 -7.27
N LYS A 13 -3.20 -0.21 -8.38
CA LYS A 13 -3.87 0.56 -9.41
C LYS A 13 -5.00 -0.23 -10.09
N GLU A 14 -4.78 -1.50 -10.42
CA GLU A 14 -5.81 -2.34 -11.03
C GLU A 14 -6.97 -2.64 -10.05
N LEU A 15 -6.67 -2.85 -8.77
CA LEU A 15 -7.70 -3.04 -7.74
C LEU A 15 -8.59 -1.81 -7.58
N LEU A 16 -8.03 -0.60 -7.62
CA LEU A 16 -8.79 0.64 -7.52
C LEU A 16 -9.67 0.90 -8.75
N GLN A 17 -9.31 0.39 -9.93
CA GLN A 17 -10.18 0.44 -11.10
C GLN A 17 -11.42 -0.47 -10.94
N ILE A 18 -11.29 -1.59 -10.23
CA ILE A 18 -12.37 -2.54 -9.96
C ILE A 18 -13.24 -2.06 -8.79
N ARG A 19 -12.61 -1.60 -7.70
CA ARG A 19 -13.25 -1.15 -6.47
C ARG A 19 -12.54 0.11 -5.93
N PRO A 20 -13.00 1.32 -6.30
CA PRO A 20 -12.34 2.57 -5.93
C PRO A 20 -12.29 2.85 -4.42
N ASP A 21 -13.20 2.25 -3.65
CA ASP A 21 -13.32 2.44 -2.20
C ASP A 21 -12.51 1.43 -1.38
N ILE A 22 -11.82 0.46 -2.02
CA ILE A 22 -11.05 -0.54 -1.27
C ILE A 22 -9.82 0.12 -0.61
N PRO A 23 -9.66 0.01 0.72
CA PRO A 23 -8.50 0.57 1.39
C PRO A 23 -7.26 -0.29 1.11
N ILE A 24 -6.23 0.31 0.53
CA ILE A 24 -4.97 -0.37 0.20
C ILE A 24 -3.86 0.08 1.14
N ILE A 25 -3.15 -0.89 1.72
CA ILE A 25 -1.92 -0.70 2.48
C ILE A 25 -0.78 -1.33 1.68
N LEU A 26 0.19 -0.51 1.24
CA LEU A 26 1.37 -1.00 0.54
C LEU A 26 2.53 -1.17 1.51
N SER A 27 3.14 -2.35 1.52
CA SER A 27 4.35 -2.65 2.29
C SER A 27 5.51 -3.02 1.37
N THR A 28 6.60 -2.25 1.40
CA THR A 28 7.80 -2.50 0.60
C THR A 28 9.04 -2.67 1.48
N GLY A 29 9.98 -3.53 1.08
CA GLY A 29 11.31 -3.62 1.71
C GLY A 29 12.44 -3.13 0.80
N PHE A 30 12.09 -2.63 -0.39
CA PHE A 30 13.05 -2.21 -1.41
C PHE A 30 12.55 -0.90 -2.05
N SER A 31 13.32 0.18 -1.92
CA SER A 31 12.83 1.56 -2.07
C SER A 31 13.17 2.22 -3.40
N GLU A 32 13.80 1.55 -4.36
CA GLU A 32 14.28 2.24 -5.58
C GLU A 32 13.15 2.68 -6.53
N ASN A 33 11.97 2.04 -6.50
CA ASN A 33 10.91 2.29 -7.50
C ASN A 33 9.59 2.84 -6.95
N ILE A 34 9.44 2.88 -5.62
CA ILE A 34 8.20 3.33 -4.96
C ILE A 34 8.53 4.17 -3.73
N SER A 35 8.08 5.43 -3.74
CA SER A 35 8.16 6.36 -2.62
C SER A 35 6.79 6.55 -1.98
N ARG A 36 6.75 7.12 -0.78
CA ARG A 36 5.48 7.43 -0.08
C ARG A 36 4.61 8.38 -0.91
N GLU A 37 5.22 9.37 -1.57
CA GLU A 37 4.54 10.34 -2.42
C GLU A 37 3.91 9.66 -3.63
N LYS A 38 4.67 8.78 -4.30
CA LYS A 38 4.16 8.01 -5.45
C LYS A 38 3.06 7.03 -5.03
N ALA A 39 3.13 6.45 -3.83
CA ALA A 39 2.06 5.60 -3.32
C ALA A 39 0.77 6.39 -3.08
N ALA A 40 0.87 7.59 -2.51
CA ALA A 40 -0.28 8.46 -2.27
C ALA A 40 -0.97 8.87 -3.58
N THR A 41 -0.22 9.20 -4.63
CA THR A 41 -0.81 9.54 -5.94
C THR A 41 -1.50 8.37 -6.63
N LEU A 42 -1.20 7.13 -6.22
CA LEU A 42 -1.87 5.91 -6.69
C LEU A 42 -3.14 5.56 -5.90
N GLY A 43 -3.56 6.37 -4.92
CA GLY A 43 -4.73 6.08 -4.09
C GLY A 43 -4.46 5.08 -2.96
N ILE A 44 -3.19 4.81 -2.63
CA ILE A 44 -2.83 3.94 -1.51
C ILE A 44 -2.99 4.74 -0.20
N LYS A 45 -3.78 4.20 0.75
CA LYS A 45 -4.07 4.88 2.02
C LYS A 45 -2.90 4.86 3.00
N VAL A 46 -2.14 3.77 3.05
CA VAL A 46 -1.00 3.63 3.98
C VAL A 46 0.20 2.99 3.29
N PHE A 47 1.37 3.57 3.53
CA PHE A 47 2.65 3.07 3.03
C PHE A 47 3.56 2.68 4.19
N MET A 48 4.05 1.43 4.19
CA MET A 48 4.92 0.87 5.23
C MET A 48 6.24 0.36 4.64
N MET A 49 7.34 0.57 5.35
CA MET A 49 8.64 0.00 5.03
C MET A 49 8.83 -1.29 5.83
N LYS A 50 9.30 -2.37 5.20
CA LYS A 50 9.68 -3.62 5.85
C LYS A 50 11.05 -3.45 6.55
N PRO A 51 11.29 -4.15 7.67
CA PRO A 51 10.38 -5.08 8.34
C PRO A 51 9.23 -4.36 9.05
N VAL A 52 8.04 -4.96 9.01
CA VAL A 52 6.81 -4.43 9.63
C VAL A 52 6.51 -5.23 10.89
N THR A 53 6.31 -4.55 12.02
CA THR A 53 5.88 -5.21 13.26
C THR A 53 4.37 -5.41 13.31
N LEU A 54 3.89 -6.25 14.23
CA LEU A 54 2.44 -6.41 14.44
C LEU A 54 1.77 -5.11 14.90
N GLU A 55 2.48 -4.28 15.66
CA GLU A 55 2.00 -2.97 16.10
C GLU A 55 1.86 -2.01 14.91
N ASP A 56 2.85 -1.98 14.01
CA ASP A 56 2.81 -1.17 12.79
C ASP A 56 1.63 -1.56 11.91
N LEU A 57 1.43 -2.86 11.70
CA LEU A 57 0.31 -3.38 10.92
C LEU A 57 -1.03 -3.00 11.57
N SER A 58 -1.16 -3.20 12.89
CA SER A 58 -2.39 -2.85 13.62
C SER A 58 -2.73 -1.37 13.49
N ARG A 59 -1.73 -0.49 13.57
CA ARG A 59 -1.89 0.96 13.39
C ARG A 59 -2.27 1.29 11.95
N ALA A 60 -1.60 0.68 10.97
CA ALA A 60 -1.89 0.89 9.55
C ALA A 60 -3.31 0.43 9.18
N THR A 61 -3.77 -0.71 9.69
CA THR A 61 -5.14 -1.20 9.46
C THR A 61 -6.17 -0.25 10.05
N ARG A 62 -5.98 0.24 11.29
CA ARG A 62 -6.87 1.24 11.88
C ARG A 62 -6.90 2.53 11.06
N GLN A 63 -5.75 3.01 10.61
CA GLN A 63 -5.66 4.21 9.77
C GLN A 63 -6.34 4.02 8.42
N ALA A 64 -6.17 2.87 7.77
CA ALA A 64 -6.75 2.60 6.46
C ALA A 64 -8.29 2.45 6.50
N LEU A 65 -8.82 1.96 7.63
CA LEU A 65 -10.26 1.73 7.84
C LEU A 65 -10.97 2.88 8.57
N ALA A 66 -10.24 3.86 9.11
CA ALA A 66 -10.86 5.04 9.69
C ALA A 66 -11.70 5.74 8.61
N ALA A 67 -12.99 5.95 8.92
CA ALA A 67 -13.88 6.76 8.09
C ALA A 67 -13.38 8.21 8.10
N GLU A 68 -13.43 8.86 6.94
CA GLU A 68 -13.51 10.33 6.88
C GLU A 68 -14.96 10.77 7.14
#